data_AF-A0A2M7PJD7-F1
#
_entry.id   AF-A0A2M7PJD7-F1
#
_cell.length_a   1.000
_cell.length_b   1.000
_cell.length_c   1.000
_cell.angle_alpha   90.00
_cell.angle_beta   90.00
_cell.angle_gamma   90.00
#
_symmetry.space_group_name_H-M   'P 1'
#
loop_
_entity.id
_entity.type
_entity.pdbx_description
1 polymer ?
#
loop_
_entity_poly.entity_id
_entity_poly.type
_entity_poly.pdbx_seq_one_letter_code
_entity_poly.pdbx_strand_id
1 'polypeptide(L)'
;MKKAYLSSFIVLAAMLTVQAQSHQKTIGKANMPLEIVQQEPTMAKSVTDLSDGFETYSDFSLLFSPWTLTDVDGSETYGITEVDFLNQYSPMAYIIFNPSATTPPQTDASILPHSGSKFAASFAATTPPNNDWLISPPLAAGTNTSVSFWVKSYTSQYGLERYKVGISTTNTDPGSFTIISGTTYLEAPTTWQQKTFDLNAYNGQTIYVGIQCV
;
A
#
# COMPACT_ATOMS: atom_id res chain seq x y z
N MET A 1 -20.61 26.35 -16.53
CA MET A 1 -19.25 26.07 -16.00
C MET A 1 -19.35 26.11 -14.49
N LYS A 2 -19.03 25.12 -13.65
CA LYS A 2 -18.52 23.75 -13.78
C LYS A 2 -19.50 22.85 -13.01
N LYS A 3 -19.99 21.75 -13.60
CA LYS A 3 -20.60 20.65 -12.84
C LYS A 3 -19.59 19.51 -12.86
N ALA A 4 -18.75 19.45 -11.84
CA ALA A 4 -17.91 18.27 -11.61
C ALA A 4 -18.73 17.34 -10.73
N TYR A 5 -18.98 16.13 -11.23
CA TYR A 5 -19.75 15.11 -10.55
C TYR A 5 -18.85 14.39 -9.54
N LEU A 6 -19.31 14.30 -8.28
CA LEU A 6 -18.78 13.47 -7.18
C LEU A 6 -18.28 12.13 -7.74
N SER A 7 -17.10 11.60 -7.43
CA SER A 7 -16.63 10.31 -7.99
C SER A 7 -15.78 9.51 -7.00
N SER A 8 -15.73 8.19 -7.20
CA SER A 8 -15.30 7.13 -6.28
C SER A 8 -13.77 7.07 -6.02
N PHE A 9 -13.34 6.54 -4.85
CA PHE A 9 -11.93 6.39 -4.44
C PHE A 9 -11.67 5.11 -3.61
N ILE A 10 -10.46 4.52 -3.72
CA ILE A 10 -9.99 3.44 -2.84
C ILE A 10 -9.41 4.02 -1.57
N VAL A 11 -9.89 3.50 -0.46
CA VAL A 11 -9.37 3.74 0.89
C VAL A 11 -8.68 2.45 1.33
N LEU A 12 -7.35 2.48 1.43
CA LEU A 12 -6.52 1.35 1.82
C LEU A 12 -5.85 1.64 3.18
N ALA A 13 -6.27 0.91 4.22
CA ALA A 13 -5.60 0.89 5.51
C ALA A 13 -4.85 -0.45 5.65
N ALA A 14 -3.61 -0.48 5.18
CA ALA A 14 -2.76 -1.66 5.19
C ALA A 14 -2.17 -1.94 6.57
N MET A 15 -2.92 -2.60 7.47
CA MET A 15 -2.28 -3.36 8.54
C MET A 15 -1.66 -4.63 7.96
N LEU A 16 -0.47 -4.50 7.37
CA LEU A 16 0.35 -5.64 7.01
C LEU A 16 0.73 -6.39 8.31
N THR A 17 0.73 -7.72 8.27
CA THR A 17 1.27 -8.55 9.34
C THR A 17 1.87 -9.75 8.64
N VAL A 18 3.19 -9.76 8.52
CA VAL A 18 3.95 -10.96 8.21
C VAL A 18 4.31 -11.59 9.56
N GLN A 19 4.12 -12.89 9.72
CA GLN A 19 4.58 -13.62 10.91
C GLN A 19 5.64 -14.63 10.45
N ALA A 20 6.82 -14.60 11.08
CA ALA A 20 7.83 -15.64 10.93
C ALA A 20 8.19 -16.22 12.32
N GLN A 21 7.99 -17.52 12.54
CA GLN A 21 8.55 -18.19 13.72
C GLN A 21 10.01 -18.57 13.46
N SER A 22 10.94 -18.02 14.24
CA SER A 22 12.35 -18.45 14.22
C SER A 22 12.60 -19.50 15.30
N HIS A 23 13.06 -20.70 14.93
CA HIS A 23 13.72 -21.61 15.87
C HIS A 23 15.19 -21.20 16.00
N GLN A 24 15.56 -20.51 17.08
CA GLN A 24 16.98 -20.29 17.41
C GLN A 24 17.57 -21.55 18.05
N LYS A 25 18.58 -22.15 17.40
CA LYS A 25 19.46 -23.15 18.01
C LYS A 25 20.69 -22.41 18.54
N THR A 26 20.81 -22.31 19.86
CA THR A 26 21.93 -21.62 20.53
C THR A 26 23.23 -22.39 20.31
N ILE A 27 24.23 -21.78 19.68
CA ILE A 27 25.62 -22.26 19.67
C ILE A 27 26.50 -21.17 20.27
N GLY A 28 27.36 -21.58 21.20
CA GLY A 28 28.12 -20.72 22.11
C GLY A 28 29.14 -19.79 21.44
N LYS A 29 29.46 -18.72 22.16
CA LYS A 29 30.38 -17.65 21.77
C LYS A 29 31.80 -18.18 21.57
N ALA A 30 32.40 -17.86 20.42
CA ALA A 30 33.85 -17.88 20.23
C ALA A 30 34.30 -16.50 19.74
N ASN A 31 35.36 -15.95 20.35
CA ASN A 31 35.99 -14.68 20.02
C ASN A 31 36.51 -14.67 18.57
N MET A 32 36.32 -13.57 17.84
CA MET A 32 37.04 -13.29 16.60
C MET A 32 37.70 -11.90 16.63
N PRO A 33 38.95 -11.76 16.15
CA PRO A 33 39.63 -10.47 16.03
C PRO A 33 39.22 -9.69 14.77
N LEU A 34 39.55 -8.39 14.76
CA LEU A 34 39.27 -7.37 13.73
C LEU A 34 39.50 -7.84 12.28
N GLU A 35 38.47 -7.72 11.44
CA GLU A 35 38.56 -7.94 10.00
C GLU A 35 37.92 -6.77 9.21
N ILE A 36 38.48 -6.55 8.02
CA ILE A 36 38.49 -5.35 7.18
C ILE A 36 37.09 -4.97 6.68
N VAL A 37 36.73 -3.67 6.81
CA VAL A 37 35.48 -3.10 6.28
C VAL A 37 35.59 -2.97 4.76
N GLN A 38 35.05 -3.93 4.02
CA GLN A 38 34.59 -3.69 2.66
C GLN A 38 33.16 -3.15 2.74
N GLN A 39 32.95 -1.94 2.22
CA GLN A 39 31.65 -1.30 2.19
C GLN A 39 30.81 -1.93 1.06
N GLU A 40 30.03 -2.96 1.41
CA GLU A 40 28.99 -3.51 0.55
C GLU A 40 27.95 -2.42 0.20
N PRO A 41 27.42 -2.39 -1.04
CA PRO A 41 26.31 -1.51 -1.38
C PRO A 41 25.12 -1.82 -0.46
N THR A 42 24.50 -0.77 0.09
CA THR A 42 23.42 -0.91 1.08
C THR A 42 22.17 -1.53 0.44
N MET A 43 22.09 -2.86 0.44
CA MET A 43 20.82 -3.57 0.27
C MET A 43 19.90 -3.15 1.41
N ALA A 44 18.72 -2.61 1.09
CA ALA A 44 17.73 -2.28 2.10
C ALA A 44 17.45 -3.53 2.94
N LYS A 45 17.68 -3.43 4.25
CA LYS A 45 17.51 -4.54 5.19
C LYS A 45 16.06 -5.03 5.13
N SER A 46 15.86 -6.28 4.72
CA SER A 46 14.53 -6.88 4.72
C SER A 46 13.97 -6.95 6.15
N VAL A 47 12.71 -6.59 6.32
CA VAL A 47 11.99 -6.74 7.60
C VAL A 47 11.18 -8.03 7.59
N THR A 48 11.07 -8.69 8.74
CA THR A 48 10.26 -9.92 8.88
C THR A 48 8.80 -9.60 9.18
N ASP A 49 8.53 -8.47 9.83
CA ASP A 49 7.19 -8.00 10.16
C ASP A 49 7.09 -6.52 9.72
N LEU A 50 6.06 -6.18 8.95
CA LEU A 50 5.71 -4.80 8.62
C LEU A 50 4.24 -4.63 9.00
N SER A 51 3.92 -3.57 9.76
CA SER A 51 2.56 -3.13 10.09
C SER A 51 2.55 -1.60 10.03
N ASP A 52 1.65 -1.02 9.23
CA ASP A 52 1.67 0.41 8.97
C ASP A 52 0.25 1.01 8.96
N GLY A 53 -0.03 1.89 9.92
CA GLY A 53 -1.28 2.67 9.93
C GLY A 53 -1.20 3.96 9.12
N PHE A 54 -0.05 4.24 8.50
CA PHE A 54 0.29 5.47 7.77
C PHE A 54 0.33 6.76 8.60
N GLU A 55 0.18 6.66 9.93
CA GLU A 55 0.08 7.80 10.84
C GLU A 55 1.37 8.64 10.92
N THR A 56 2.52 8.04 10.65
CA THR A 56 3.84 8.68 10.74
C THR A 56 4.18 9.56 9.53
N TYR A 57 3.43 9.45 8.44
CA TYR A 57 3.66 10.20 7.22
C TYR A 57 2.95 11.56 7.24
N SER A 58 3.47 12.52 6.49
CA SER A 58 2.84 13.84 6.33
C SER A 58 1.46 13.70 5.66
N ASP A 59 0.52 14.54 6.09
CA ASP A 59 -0.79 14.62 5.46
C ASP A 59 -0.65 14.93 3.96
N PHE A 60 -1.40 14.19 3.16
CA PHE A 60 -1.51 14.36 1.71
C PHE A 60 -0.20 14.14 0.94
N SER A 61 0.75 13.39 1.51
CA SER A 61 2.00 13.06 0.83
C SER A 61 1.79 12.07 -0.32
N LEU A 62 2.46 12.33 -1.45
CA LEU A 62 2.57 11.42 -2.60
C LEU A 62 3.87 10.61 -2.59
N LEU A 63 4.71 10.78 -1.57
CA LEU A 63 5.97 10.07 -1.40
C LEU A 63 6.15 9.74 0.08
N PHE A 64 6.17 8.46 0.43
CA PHE A 64 6.27 8.03 1.82
C PHE A 64 7.13 6.77 1.95
N SER A 65 8.42 7.00 2.17
CA SER A 65 9.40 5.94 2.44
C SER A 65 9.10 5.25 3.78
N PRO A 66 9.19 3.91 3.86
CA PRO A 66 9.88 3.02 2.93
C PRO A 66 9.01 2.40 1.82
N TRP A 67 7.76 2.84 1.64
CA TRP A 67 6.93 2.40 0.53
C TRP A 67 7.42 2.97 -0.80
N THR A 68 7.26 2.19 -1.85
CA THR A 68 7.48 2.64 -3.23
C THR A 68 6.13 2.84 -3.90
N LEU A 69 5.94 4.00 -4.53
CA LEU A 69 4.76 4.32 -5.31
C LEU A 69 5.09 4.35 -6.79
N THR A 70 4.25 3.76 -7.63
CA THR A 70 4.43 3.81 -9.09
C THR A 70 3.11 4.11 -9.76
N ASP A 71 3.00 5.34 -10.28
CA ASP A 71 1.91 5.82 -11.13
C ASP A 71 2.25 5.46 -12.57
N VAL A 72 1.60 4.42 -13.11
CA VAL A 72 1.91 3.92 -14.47
C VAL A 72 1.03 4.60 -15.52
N ASP A 73 -0.18 5.03 -15.15
CA ASP A 73 -1.10 5.67 -16.10
C ASP A 73 -0.80 7.17 -16.28
N GLY A 74 -0.24 7.83 -15.27
CA GLY A 74 0.12 9.26 -15.28
C GLY A 74 -1.08 10.20 -15.39
N SER A 75 -2.29 9.71 -15.16
CA SER A 75 -3.53 10.47 -15.28
C SER A 75 -3.73 11.39 -14.07
N GLU A 76 -4.21 12.60 -14.31
CA GLU A 76 -4.80 13.42 -13.26
C GLU A 76 -5.96 12.66 -12.60
N THR A 77 -6.18 12.91 -11.30
CA THR A 77 -7.23 12.23 -10.55
C THR A 77 -8.45 13.13 -10.34
N TYR A 78 -9.58 12.52 -10.03
CA TYR A 78 -10.69 13.26 -9.43
C TYR A 78 -10.32 13.76 -8.02
N GLY A 79 -11.12 14.68 -7.50
CA GLY A 79 -11.05 15.17 -6.12
C GLY A 79 -12.41 15.11 -5.43
N ILE A 80 -12.50 15.59 -4.21
CA ILE A 80 -13.74 15.63 -3.44
C ILE A 80 -14.39 17.00 -3.64
N THR A 81 -15.68 17.03 -3.98
CA THR A 81 -16.39 18.29 -4.24
C THR A 81 -16.47 19.14 -2.98
N GLU A 82 -16.20 20.44 -3.11
CA GLU A 82 -16.24 21.43 -2.02
C GLU A 82 -15.28 21.10 -0.86
N VAL A 83 -14.23 20.34 -1.13
CA VAL A 83 -13.18 20.00 -0.16
C VAL A 83 -11.84 20.27 -0.79
N ASP A 84 -11.01 21.03 -0.09
CA ASP A 84 -9.64 21.32 -0.46
C ASP A 84 -8.64 20.53 0.39
N PHE A 85 -7.63 19.96 -0.26
CA PHE A 85 -6.48 19.33 0.37
C PHE A 85 -5.24 19.44 -0.53
N LEU A 86 -4.06 19.30 0.07
CA LEU A 86 -2.81 19.33 -0.67
C LEU A 86 -2.75 18.18 -1.70
N ASN A 87 -2.16 18.42 -2.86
CA ASN A 87 -2.00 17.44 -3.96
C ASN A 87 -3.29 16.87 -4.57
N GLN A 88 -4.47 17.44 -4.27
CA GLN A 88 -5.69 17.08 -4.98
C GLN A 88 -5.56 17.33 -6.50
N TYR A 89 -6.12 16.42 -7.31
CA TYR A 89 -6.08 16.40 -8.78
C TYR A 89 -4.72 16.08 -9.42
N SER A 90 -3.62 16.03 -8.66
CA SER A 90 -2.31 15.64 -9.20
C SER A 90 -2.34 14.21 -9.73
N PRO A 91 -1.60 13.89 -10.82
CA PRO A 91 -1.25 12.51 -11.14
C PRO A 91 -0.53 11.86 -9.96
N MET A 92 -1.02 10.70 -9.53
CA MET A 92 -0.50 10.00 -8.36
C MET A 92 -0.95 8.54 -8.33
N ALA A 93 -0.11 7.70 -7.74
CA ALA A 93 -0.52 6.33 -7.42
C ALA A 93 -1.36 6.27 -6.14
N TYR A 94 -0.76 6.68 -5.02
CA TYR A 94 -1.39 6.71 -3.71
C TYR A 94 -1.03 8.00 -2.96
N ILE A 95 -1.95 8.47 -2.13
CA ILE A 95 -1.78 9.62 -1.24
C ILE A 95 -2.04 9.21 0.21
N ILE A 96 -1.25 9.75 1.15
CA ILE A 96 -1.57 9.64 2.58
C ILE A 96 -2.73 10.56 2.91
N PHE A 97 -3.95 10.06 2.86
CA PHE A 97 -5.13 10.87 3.06
C PHE A 97 -5.47 10.99 4.55
N ASN A 98 -5.68 12.23 5.01
CA ASN A 98 -6.17 12.53 6.36
C ASN A 98 -7.48 13.33 6.24
N PRO A 99 -8.66 12.69 6.42
CA PRO A 99 -9.95 13.37 6.28
C PRO A 99 -10.09 14.60 7.18
N SER A 100 -9.55 14.53 8.40
CA SER A 100 -9.65 15.60 9.39
C SER A 100 -8.81 16.84 9.07
N ALA A 101 -7.81 16.71 8.19
CA ALA A 101 -6.91 17.79 7.78
C ALA A 101 -7.33 18.46 6.45
N THR A 102 -8.45 18.03 5.86
CA THR A 102 -9.04 18.68 4.68
C THR A 102 -9.75 19.98 5.06
N THR A 103 -10.10 20.82 4.08
CA THR A 103 -10.85 22.07 4.28
C THR A 103 -12.14 22.09 3.45
N PRO A 104 -13.34 22.04 4.05
CA PRO A 104 -13.58 21.81 5.47
C PRO A 104 -13.21 20.37 5.87
N PRO A 105 -12.90 20.12 7.16
CA PRO A 105 -12.61 18.78 7.65
C PRO A 105 -13.73 17.80 7.34
N GLN A 106 -13.37 16.68 6.73
CA GLN A 106 -14.29 15.59 6.42
C GLN A 106 -14.52 14.72 7.67
N THR A 107 -15.79 14.55 8.04
CA THR A 107 -16.22 13.81 9.24
C THR A 107 -17.19 12.68 8.93
N ASP A 108 -17.59 12.51 7.67
CA ASP A 108 -18.54 11.48 7.26
C ASP A 108 -17.94 10.07 7.39
N ALA A 109 -18.71 9.13 7.94
CA ALA A 109 -18.27 7.76 8.18
C ALA A 109 -17.82 7.01 6.89
N SER A 110 -18.30 7.43 5.72
CA SER A 110 -17.88 6.90 4.41
C SER A 110 -16.40 7.16 4.11
N ILE A 111 -15.79 8.22 4.65
CA ILE A 111 -14.38 8.57 4.39
C ILE A 111 -13.46 8.42 5.61
N LEU A 112 -14.01 8.10 6.78
CA LEU A 112 -13.19 7.92 7.99
C LEU A 112 -12.24 6.71 7.89
N PRO A 113 -11.01 6.83 8.45
CA PRO A 113 -10.03 5.75 8.50
C PRO A 113 -10.56 4.52 9.26
N HIS A 114 -10.00 3.34 8.98
CA HIS A 114 -10.29 2.13 9.76
C HIS A 114 -9.82 2.30 11.22
N SER A 115 -8.67 2.93 11.40
CA SER A 115 -8.03 3.23 12.68
C SER A 115 -7.15 4.47 12.54
N GLY A 116 -6.96 5.22 13.61
CA GLY A 116 -6.11 6.42 13.57
C GLY A 116 -6.77 7.58 12.83
N SER A 117 -5.96 8.37 12.14
CA SER A 117 -6.39 9.57 11.40
C SER A 117 -6.15 9.45 9.89
N LYS A 118 -5.35 8.48 9.43
CA LYS A 118 -4.86 8.43 8.04
C LYS A 118 -5.05 7.07 7.39
N PHE A 119 -4.94 7.06 6.06
CA PHE A 119 -4.86 5.85 5.23
C PHE A 119 -4.17 6.18 3.91
N ALA A 120 -3.64 5.17 3.21
CA ALA A 120 -3.22 5.34 1.82
C ALA A 120 -4.46 5.28 0.92
N ALA A 121 -4.61 6.22 -0.01
CA ALA A 121 -5.75 6.29 -0.91
C ALA A 121 -5.29 6.34 -2.36
N SER A 122 -5.92 5.57 -3.24
CA SER A 122 -5.76 5.73 -4.69
C SER A 122 -7.02 6.41 -5.21
N PHE A 123 -6.83 7.55 -5.86
CA PHE A 123 -7.93 8.36 -6.36
C PHE A 123 -8.24 7.99 -7.82
N ALA A 124 -9.51 7.93 -8.21
CA ALA A 124 -9.91 7.55 -9.55
C ALA A 124 -9.28 8.46 -10.61
N ALA A 125 -8.66 7.86 -11.62
CA ALA A 125 -8.10 8.53 -12.77
C ALA A 125 -9.21 9.20 -13.59
N THR A 126 -8.96 10.43 -14.05
CA THR A 126 -9.85 11.14 -14.99
C THR A 126 -9.79 10.54 -16.39
N THR A 127 -8.66 9.92 -16.75
CA THR A 127 -8.50 9.07 -17.94
C THR A 127 -8.33 7.62 -17.49
N PRO A 128 -9.43 6.87 -17.28
CA PRO A 128 -9.37 5.51 -16.74
C PRO A 128 -8.79 4.50 -17.74
N PRO A 129 -8.34 3.32 -17.27
CA PRO A 129 -8.31 2.88 -15.87
C PRO A 129 -7.11 3.42 -15.08
N ASN A 130 -7.19 3.34 -13.75
CA ASN A 130 -6.01 3.47 -12.90
C ASN A 130 -5.00 2.34 -13.20
N ASN A 131 -3.72 2.59 -12.99
CA ASN A 131 -2.66 1.60 -12.99
C ASN A 131 -1.59 2.01 -11.96
N ASP A 132 -2.02 1.96 -10.71
CA ASP A 132 -1.30 2.59 -9.61
C ASP A 132 -0.86 1.58 -8.58
N TRP A 133 0.43 1.61 -8.24
CA TRP A 133 1.02 0.63 -7.35
C TRP A 133 1.45 1.26 -6.02
N LEU A 134 1.02 0.62 -4.93
CA LEU A 134 1.61 0.74 -3.60
C LEU A 134 2.44 -0.51 -3.32
N ILE A 135 3.75 -0.35 -3.18
CA ILE A 135 4.70 -1.45 -3.06
C ILE A 135 5.42 -1.38 -1.72
N SER A 136 5.40 -2.48 -0.98
CA SER A 136 6.07 -2.58 0.32
C SER A 136 7.60 -2.41 0.19
N PRO A 137 8.30 -2.11 1.29
CA PRO A 137 9.73 -2.37 1.41
C PRO A 137 10.02 -3.87 1.18
N PRO A 138 11.30 -4.27 1.01
CA PRO A 138 11.64 -5.70 0.94
C PRO A 138 11.30 -6.41 2.26
N LEU A 139 10.62 -7.54 2.14
CA LEU A 139 10.18 -8.38 3.25
C LEU A 139 10.88 -9.74 3.17
N ALA A 140 11.28 -10.28 4.30
CA ALA A 140 11.76 -11.66 4.37
C ALA A 140 10.57 -12.59 4.61
N ALA A 141 10.18 -13.37 3.61
CA ALA A 141 9.13 -14.38 3.77
C ALA A 141 9.67 -15.57 4.58
N GLY A 142 9.14 -15.75 5.79
CA GLY A 142 9.54 -16.80 6.73
C GLY A 142 8.87 -18.14 6.43
N THR A 143 8.19 -18.70 7.43
CA THR A 143 7.26 -19.84 7.28
C THR A 143 5.89 -19.38 7.74
N ASN A 144 4.81 -19.87 7.12
CA ASN A 144 3.44 -19.40 7.37
C ASN A 144 3.28 -17.89 7.14
N THR A 145 3.96 -17.38 6.11
CA THR A 145 3.92 -15.95 5.75
C THR A 145 2.57 -15.62 5.10
N SER A 146 1.97 -14.51 5.52
CA SER A 146 0.79 -13.95 4.88
C SER A 146 0.90 -12.43 4.82
N VAL A 147 0.08 -11.81 3.97
CA VAL A 147 -0.19 -10.37 3.99
C VAL A 147 -1.65 -10.18 4.33
N SER A 148 -1.95 -9.24 5.23
CA SER A 148 -3.29 -8.73 5.46
C SER A 148 -3.37 -7.22 5.24
N PHE A 149 -4.55 -6.71 4.89
CA PHE A 149 -4.84 -5.28 4.85
C PHE A 149 -6.34 -5.02 4.89
N TRP A 150 -6.75 -3.83 5.32
CA TRP A 150 -8.13 -3.36 5.22
C TRP A 150 -8.32 -2.53 3.96
N VAL A 151 -9.41 -2.77 3.25
CA VAL A 151 -9.76 -2.08 2.01
C VAL A 151 -11.22 -1.67 2.00
N LYS A 152 -11.52 -0.52 1.40
CA LYS A 152 -12.85 0.06 1.29
C LYS A 152 -12.95 0.96 0.05
N SER A 153 -14.11 0.97 -0.60
CA SER A 153 -14.52 2.00 -1.56
C SER A 153 -15.19 3.16 -0.83
N TYR A 154 -14.85 4.41 -1.18
CA TYR A 154 -15.51 5.60 -0.62
C TYR A 154 -17.02 5.61 -0.90
N THR A 155 -17.42 5.24 -2.12
CA THR A 155 -18.82 5.14 -2.55
C THR A 155 -18.98 3.98 -3.55
N SER A 156 -20.21 3.50 -3.74
CA SER A 156 -20.56 2.55 -4.80
C SER A 156 -21.28 3.20 -5.98
N GLN A 157 -21.53 4.51 -5.91
CA GLN A 157 -22.31 5.26 -6.89
C GLN A 157 -21.76 5.16 -8.33
N TYR A 158 -20.45 4.93 -8.46
CA TYR A 158 -19.75 4.84 -9.75
C TYR A 158 -19.14 3.48 -10.02
N GLY A 159 -19.67 2.45 -9.35
CA GLY A 159 -19.02 1.16 -9.24
C GLY A 159 -18.17 1.07 -7.98
N LEU A 160 -17.81 -0.15 -7.62
CA LEU A 160 -16.83 -0.41 -6.57
C LEU A 160 -15.44 -0.32 -7.17
N GLU A 161 -14.52 0.11 -6.33
CA GLU A 161 -13.14 0.19 -6.70
C GLU A 161 -12.49 -1.18 -6.87
N ARG A 162 -11.52 -1.25 -7.78
CA ARG A 162 -10.92 -2.50 -8.20
C ARG A 162 -9.44 -2.52 -7.89
N TYR A 163 -8.96 -3.67 -7.44
CA TYR A 163 -7.55 -3.85 -7.13
C TYR A 163 -7.07 -5.26 -7.39
N LYS A 164 -5.74 -5.39 -7.51
CA LYS A 164 -5.03 -6.66 -7.54
C LYS A 164 -3.93 -6.66 -6.48
N VAL A 165 -3.53 -7.86 -6.07
CA VAL A 165 -2.38 -8.07 -5.18
C VAL A 165 -1.35 -8.89 -5.92
N GLY A 166 -0.11 -8.41 -5.94
CA GLY A 166 1.01 -9.07 -6.59
C GLY A 166 2.21 -9.22 -5.68
N ILE A 167 3.08 -10.16 -6.04
CA ILE A 167 4.36 -10.40 -5.35
C ILE A 167 5.50 -10.32 -6.37
N SER A 168 6.56 -9.58 -6.02
CA SER A 168 7.83 -9.60 -6.73
C SER A 168 8.91 -10.20 -5.83
N THR A 169 9.82 -10.98 -6.40
CA THR A 169 11.00 -11.54 -5.72
C THR A 169 12.30 -10.87 -6.15
N THR A 170 12.21 -9.80 -6.96
CA THR A 170 13.37 -9.17 -7.59
C THR A 170 13.45 -7.68 -7.27
N ASN A 171 12.49 -6.89 -7.75
CA ASN A 171 12.51 -5.43 -7.64
C ASN A 171 11.10 -4.84 -7.51
N THR A 172 11.02 -3.51 -7.54
CA THR A 172 9.77 -2.75 -7.44
C THR A 172 9.21 -2.31 -8.80
N ASP A 173 9.72 -2.83 -9.92
CA ASP A 173 9.14 -2.53 -11.24
C ASP A 173 7.80 -3.26 -11.40
N PRO A 174 6.69 -2.61 -11.81
CA PRO A 174 5.39 -3.27 -11.96
C PRO A 174 5.41 -4.57 -12.79
N GLY A 175 6.27 -4.65 -13.80
CA GLY A 175 6.45 -5.84 -14.64
C GLY A 175 7.06 -7.06 -13.95
N SER A 176 7.64 -6.91 -12.75
CA SER A 176 8.22 -8.01 -11.97
C SER A 176 7.21 -8.69 -11.03
N PHE A 177 6.00 -8.16 -10.91
CA PHE A 177 4.98 -8.68 -10.01
C PHE A 177 4.15 -9.81 -10.63
N THR A 178 4.09 -10.93 -9.92
CA THR A 178 3.14 -12.02 -10.18
C THR A 178 1.86 -11.76 -9.39
N ILE A 179 0.71 -11.63 -10.07
CA ILE A 179 -0.59 -11.41 -9.41
C ILE A 179 -1.06 -12.68 -8.72
N ILE A 180 -1.37 -12.56 -7.41
CA ILE A 180 -1.82 -13.66 -6.55
C ILE A 180 -3.29 -13.53 -6.12
N SER A 181 -3.94 -12.39 -6.38
CA SER A 181 -5.33 -12.15 -5.99
C SER A 181 -6.38 -12.85 -6.88
N GLY A 182 -5.94 -13.59 -7.90
CA GLY A 182 -6.79 -14.26 -8.88
C GLY A 182 -6.56 -13.78 -10.32
N THR A 183 -7.32 -14.35 -11.26
CA THR A 183 -7.23 -14.00 -12.70
C THR A 183 -7.92 -12.70 -13.05
N THR A 184 -8.83 -12.22 -12.20
CA THR A 184 -9.55 -10.95 -12.32
C THR A 184 -9.18 -10.00 -11.18
N TYR A 185 -9.62 -8.74 -11.29
CA TYR A 185 -9.55 -7.82 -10.16
C TYR A 185 -10.48 -8.28 -9.01
N LEU A 186 -10.16 -7.82 -7.81
CA LEU A 186 -11.04 -7.84 -6.65
C LEU A 186 -11.77 -6.50 -6.56
N GLU A 187 -12.95 -6.49 -5.93
CA GLU A 187 -13.69 -5.25 -5.63
C GLU A 187 -13.64 -4.93 -4.13
N ALA A 188 -13.44 -3.66 -3.80
CA ALA A 188 -13.47 -3.17 -2.42
C ALA A 188 -14.90 -2.80 -2.00
N PRO A 189 -15.43 -3.31 -0.87
CA PRO A 189 -16.77 -2.96 -0.42
C PRO A 189 -16.86 -1.53 0.14
N THR A 190 -18.06 -0.99 0.32
CA THR A 190 -18.28 0.36 0.93
C THR A 190 -18.11 0.38 2.46
N THR A 191 -17.79 -0.76 3.05
CA THR A 191 -17.42 -0.90 4.46
C THR A 191 -16.03 -1.50 4.55
N TRP A 192 -15.27 -1.16 5.59
CA TRP A 192 -13.94 -1.75 5.79
C TRP A 192 -14.01 -3.28 5.81
N GLN A 193 -13.24 -3.91 4.94
CA GLN A 193 -13.08 -5.36 4.88
C GLN A 193 -11.59 -5.72 4.95
N GLN A 194 -11.25 -6.65 5.84
CA GLN A 194 -9.91 -7.23 5.88
C GLN A 194 -9.77 -8.28 4.77
N LYS A 195 -8.66 -8.21 4.05
CA LYS A 195 -8.23 -9.24 3.10
C LYS A 195 -6.92 -9.84 3.59
N THR A 196 -6.77 -11.14 3.39
CA THR A 196 -5.57 -11.89 3.75
C THR A 196 -5.18 -12.79 2.59
N PHE A 197 -3.89 -12.80 2.24
CA PHE A 197 -3.32 -13.65 1.19
C PHE A 197 -2.17 -14.46 1.76
N ASP A 198 -2.18 -15.76 1.46
CA ASP A 198 -1.11 -16.70 1.78
C ASP A 198 0.11 -16.42 0.88
N LEU A 199 1.29 -16.36 1.48
CA LEU A 199 2.57 -16.12 0.79
C LEU A 199 3.56 -17.28 0.98
N ASN A 200 3.08 -18.47 1.38
CA ASN A 200 3.92 -19.63 1.66
C ASN A 200 4.70 -20.14 0.45
N ALA A 201 4.20 -19.88 -0.77
CA ALA A 201 4.93 -20.16 -2.00
C ALA A 201 6.28 -19.41 -2.09
N TYR A 202 6.46 -18.35 -1.29
CA TYR A 202 7.64 -17.51 -1.27
C TYR A 202 8.52 -17.71 -0.03
N ASN A 203 8.22 -18.71 0.82
CA ASN A 203 9.00 -18.98 2.04
C ASN A 203 10.51 -19.09 1.74
N GLY A 204 11.33 -18.43 2.56
CA GLY A 204 12.79 -18.34 2.41
C GLY A 204 13.28 -17.31 1.39
N GLN A 205 12.38 -16.56 0.73
CA GLN A 205 12.75 -15.53 -0.24
C GLN A 205 12.61 -14.11 0.35
N THR A 206 13.34 -13.17 -0.22
CA THR A 206 13.02 -11.74 -0.09
C THR A 206 11.95 -11.40 -1.13
N ILE A 207 10.86 -10.77 -0.68
CA ILE A 207 9.72 -10.41 -1.52
C ILE A 207 9.33 -8.94 -1.35
N TYR A 208 8.59 -8.44 -2.32
CA TYR A 208 7.83 -7.19 -2.26
C TYR A 208 6.36 -7.52 -2.46
N VAL A 209 5.49 -6.90 -1.65
CA VAL A 209 4.04 -6.98 -1.83
C VAL A 209 3.55 -5.72 -2.52
N GLY A 210 2.86 -5.89 -3.64
CA GLY A 210 2.25 -4.80 -4.40
C GLY A 210 0.73 -4.86 -4.32
N ILE A 211 0.09 -3.72 -4.07
CA ILE A 211 -1.34 -3.52 -4.21
C ILE A 211 -1.54 -2.56 -5.39
N GLN A 212 -2.20 -3.05 -6.44
CA GLN A 212 -2.43 -2.33 -7.68
C GLN A 212 -3.89 -1.89 -7.76
N CYS A 213 -4.16 -0.58 -7.88
CA CYS A 213 -5.46 -0.05 -8.28
C CYS A 213 -5.63 -0.17 -9.81
N VAL A 214 -6.80 -0.62 -10.29
CA VAL A 214 -7.07 -0.95 -11.72
C VAL A 214 -8.46 -0.56 -12.21
#